data_AF-A0A9E0NE66-F1
#
_entry.id   AF-A0A9E0NE66-F1
#
_cell.length_a   1.000
_cell.length_b   1.000
_cell.length_c   1.000
_cell.angle_alpha   90.00
_cell.angle_beta   90.00
_cell.angle_gamma   90.00
#
_symmetry.space_group_name_H-M   'P 1'
#
loop_
_entity.id
_entity.type
_entity.pdbx_description
1 polymer ?
#
loop_
_entity_poly.entity_id
_entity_poly.type
_entity_poly.pdbx_seq_one_letter_code
_entity_poly.pdbx_strand_id
1 'polypeptide(L)'
;MTRSAAGATRLVQRDLEDPMTRLASLAVLVLALASCTKDVPDWCNASDMSRCGAGQVCNVDTQTCVSIGDMPDAAACSATMACPGGQFCEVSAGICHDCGGLPAPGESAELCTAAAPVCDGFVCRACEVDAECDSGVCLPDGKCAAAATVLYAAPADQGNADCNTPVTACDLDQALGLVTTNRFIVKLTGTAEYNRTQSIILN
;
A
#
# COMPACT_ATOMS: atom_id res chain seq x y z
N MET A 1 -27.10 -72.79 -54.40
CA MET A 1 -28.16 -72.93 -53.38
C MET A 1 -28.05 -71.74 -52.44
N THR A 2 -29.16 -70.98 -52.29
CA THR A 2 -29.59 -70.16 -51.13
C THR A 2 -28.59 -69.22 -50.42
N ARG A 3 -28.87 -67.97 -50.03
CA ARG A 3 -30.00 -67.01 -50.07
C ARG A 3 -29.35 -65.68 -49.58
N SER A 4 -29.65 -64.54 -50.21
CA SER A 4 -30.43 -63.43 -49.62
C SER A 4 -29.89 -62.81 -48.31
N ALA A 5 -29.51 -61.53 -48.33
CA ALA A 5 -30.18 -60.46 -47.57
C ALA A 5 -29.60 -59.08 -47.93
N ALA A 6 -30.51 -58.15 -48.22
CA ALA A 6 -30.26 -56.74 -48.47
C ALA A 6 -30.07 -55.98 -47.15
N GLY A 7 -29.25 -54.92 -47.17
CA GLY A 7 -29.11 -53.97 -46.07
C GLY A 7 -29.09 -52.55 -46.61
N ALA A 8 -30.27 -51.93 -46.69
CA ALA A 8 -30.47 -50.54 -47.08
C ALA A 8 -30.12 -49.62 -45.89
N THR A 9 -29.06 -48.82 -46.02
CA THR A 9 -28.75 -47.77 -45.05
C THR A 9 -29.65 -46.57 -45.33
N ARG A 10 -30.73 -46.46 -44.54
CA ARG A 10 -31.61 -45.28 -44.48
C ARG A 10 -30.80 -44.05 -44.06
N LEU A 11 -30.81 -43.03 -44.91
CA LEU A 11 -30.54 -41.65 -44.53
C LEU A 11 -31.58 -41.24 -43.48
N VAL A 12 -31.12 -40.96 -42.26
CA VAL A 12 -31.94 -40.40 -41.20
C VAL A 12 -32.35 -39.00 -41.63
N GLN A 13 -33.64 -38.85 -41.95
CA GLN A 13 -34.35 -37.58 -42.02
C GLN A 13 -34.00 -36.76 -40.77
N ARG A 14 -33.28 -35.65 -40.96
CA ARG A 14 -33.30 -34.55 -40.01
C ARG A 14 -34.69 -33.92 -40.13
N ASP A 15 -35.60 -34.38 -39.30
CA ASP A 15 -36.88 -33.71 -39.09
C ASP A 15 -36.59 -32.24 -38.78
N LEU A 16 -37.20 -31.38 -39.59
CA LEU A 16 -37.35 -29.96 -39.32
C LEU A 16 -38.16 -29.85 -38.03
N GLU A 17 -37.48 -29.83 -36.88
CA GLU A 17 -38.11 -29.52 -35.61
C GLU A 17 -38.59 -28.06 -35.64
N ASP A 18 -39.90 -27.94 -35.45
CA ASP A 18 -40.69 -26.71 -35.41
C ASP A 18 -39.96 -25.56 -34.67
N PRO A 19 -39.87 -24.35 -35.26
CA PRO A 19 -39.26 -23.19 -34.60
C PRO A 19 -39.94 -22.83 -33.26
N MET A 20 -41.19 -23.23 -33.08
CA MET A 20 -41.95 -23.06 -31.83
C MET A 20 -41.38 -23.90 -30.67
N THR A 21 -40.86 -25.10 -30.94
CA THR A 21 -40.31 -25.99 -29.92
C THR A 21 -38.96 -25.49 -29.41
N ARG A 22 -38.15 -24.87 -30.27
CA ARG A 22 -36.87 -24.24 -29.87
C ARG A 22 -37.08 -23.02 -28.99
N LEU A 23 -38.11 -22.21 -29.26
CA LEU A 23 -38.48 -21.07 -28.44
C LEU A 23 -38.95 -21.51 -27.06
N ALA A 24 -39.73 -22.60 -26.96
CA ALA A 24 -40.16 -23.15 -25.69
C ALA A 24 -38.96 -23.64 -24.84
N SER A 25 -38.01 -24.35 -25.44
CA SER A 25 -36.80 -24.83 -24.74
C SER A 25 -35.91 -23.70 -24.25
N LEU A 26 -35.74 -22.64 -25.06
CA LEU A 26 -34.98 -21.44 -24.67
C LEU A 26 -35.68 -20.68 -23.54
N ALA A 27 -37.01 -20.54 -23.59
CA ALA A 27 -37.76 -19.88 -22.53
C ALA A 27 -37.61 -20.62 -21.18
N VAL A 28 -37.70 -21.95 -21.18
CA VAL A 28 -37.51 -22.77 -19.96
C VAL A 28 -36.08 -22.63 -19.43
N LEU A 29 -35.07 -22.60 -20.30
CA LEU A 29 -33.67 -22.42 -19.87
C LEU A 29 -33.41 -21.02 -19.30
N VAL A 30 -33.98 -19.97 -19.90
CA VAL A 30 -33.87 -18.60 -19.39
C VAL A 30 -34.58 -18.45 -18.03
N LEU A 31 -35.74 -19.08 -17.85
CA LEU A 31 -36.45 -19.13 -16.56
C LEU A 31 -35.67 -19.92 -15.49
N ALA A 32 -34.96 -20.99 -15.87
CA ALA A 32 -34.10 -21.75 -14.96
C ALA A 32 -32.82 -20.98 -14.56
N LEU A 33 -32.22 -20.23 -15.49
CA LEU A 33 -31.05 -19.39 -15.19
C LEU A 33 -31.40 -18.18 -14.32
N ALA A 34 -32.60 -17.60 -14.51
CA ALA A 34 -33.10 -16.51 -13.67
C ALA A 34 -33.45 -16.94 -12.23
N SER A 35 -33.69 -18.23 -11.99
CA SER A 35 -33.95 -18.75 -10.63
C SER A 35 -32.67 -19.17 -9.87
N CYS A 36 -31.51 -19.13 -10.53
CA CYS A 36 -30.21 -19.35 -9.89
C CYS A 36 -29.57 -18.08 -9.30
N THR A 37 -30.15 -16.88 -9.49
CA THR A 37 -29.76 -15.69 -8.74
C THR A 37 -30.42 -15.75 -7.36
N LYS A 38 -29.98 -16.68 -6.53
CA LYS A 38 -30.24 -16.62 -5.10
C LYS A 38 -29.51 -15.38 -4.61
N ASP A 39 -30.23 -14.30 -4.30
CA ASP A 39 -29.69 -13.27 -3.43
C ASP A 39 -29.34 -13.98 -2.13
N VAL A 40 -28.07 -14.28 -1.96
CA VAL A 40 -27.54 -14.77 -0.70
C VAL A 40 -27.45 -13.51 0.15
N PRO A 41 -28.32 -13.35 1.17
CA PRO A 41 -28.17 -12.23 2.09
C PRO A 41 -26.75 -12.30 2.64
N ASP A 42 -26.07 -11.15 2.63
CA ASP A 42 -24.69 -10.95 3.09
C ASP A 42 -23.57 -11.35 2.12
N TRP A 43 -23.87 -11.86 0.92
CA TRP A 43 -22.80 -12.11 -0.07
C TRP A 43 -22.22 -10.81 -0.62
N CYS A 44 -20.90 -10.72 -0.59
CA CYS A 44 -20.14 -9.57 -1.06
C CYS A 44 -18.88 -10.00 -1.81
N ASN A 45 -18.30 -9.09 -2.59
CA ASN A 45 -17.00 -9.26 -3.20
C ASN A 45 -16.23 -7.93 -3.21
N ALA A 46 -14.93 -7.97 -3.50
CA ALA A 46 -14.06 -6.79 -3.50
C ALA A 46 -14.47 -5.69 -4.49
N SER A 47 -15.28 -6.02 -5.50
CA SER A 47 -15.72 -5.10 -6.56
C SER A 47 -17.11 -4.51 -6.30
N ASP A 48 -17.86 -5.03 -5.32
CA ASP A 48 -19.24 -4.62 -5.02
C ASP A 48 -19.47 -4.50 -3.51
N MET A 49 -18.90 -3.42 -2.93
CA MET A 49 -19.11 -3.05 -1.53
C MET A 49 -20.51 -2.48 -1.25
N SER A 50 -21.32 -2.21 -2.29
CA SER A 50 -22.66 -1.64 -2.14
C SER A 50 -23.64 -2.59 -1.45
N ARG A 51 -23.28 -3.88 -1.39
CA ARG A 51 -24.04 -4.93 -0.70
C ARG A 51 -23.84 -4.94 0.81
N CYS A 52 -22.82 -4.26 1.33
CA CYS A 52 -22.60 -4.15 2.78
C CYS A 52 -23.25 -2.88 3.34
N GLY A 53 -23.86 -2.99 4.52
CA GLY A 53 -24.46 -1.87 5.22
C GLY A 53 -23.42 -0.85 5.71
N ALA A 54 -23.88 0.35 6.07
CA ALA A 54 -23.01 1.36 6.66
C ALA A 54 -22.32 0.82 7.92
N GLY A 55 -20.97 0.85 7.95
CA GLY A 55 -20.17 0.31 9.04
C GLY A 55 -19.79 -1.17 8.89
N GLN A 56 -19.99 -1.76 7.70
CA GLN A 56 -19.57 -3.11 7.36
C GLN A 56 -18.56 -3.11 6.20
N VAL A 57 -17.72 -4.14 6.17
CA VAL A 57 -16.77 -4.41 5.07
C VAL A 57 -16.92 -5.85 4.59
N CYS A 58 -16.51 -6.11 3.35
CA CYS A 58 -16.57 -7.46 2.81
C CYS A 58 -15.37 -8.30 3.26
N ASN A 59 -15.61 -9.40 3.96
CA ASN A 59 -14.61 -10.43 4.14
C ASN A 59 -14.52 -11.24 2.84
N VAL A 60 -13.42 -11.11 2.10
CA VAL A 60 -13.25 -11.73 0.78
C VAL A 60 -13.05 -13.25 0.83
N ASP A 61 -12.59 -13.78 1.97
CA ASP A 61 -12.34 -15.21 2.14
C ASP A 61 -13.64 -15.97 2.39
N THR A 62 -14.52 -15.39 3.21
CA THR A 62 -15.84 -15.96 3.52
C THR A 62 -16.93 -15.43 2.60
N GLN A 63 -16.65 -14.39 1.81
CA GLN A 63 -17.59 -13.66 0.95
C GLN A 63 -18.80 -13.14 1.73
N THR A 64 -18.58 -12.65 2.95
CA THR A 64 -19.64 -12.16 3.86
C THR A 64 -19.36 -10.76 4.36
N CYS A 65 -20.39 -9.91 4.48
CA CYS A 65 -20.27 -8.62 5.14
C CYS A 65 -20.08 -8.80 6.67
N VAL A 66 -19.04 -8.16 7.22
CA VAL A 66 -18.74 -8.16 8.66
C VAL A 66 -18.68 -6.73 9.17
N SER A 67 -19.13 -6.49 10.41
CA SER A 67 -19.03 -5.16 11.02
C SER A 67 -17.56 -4.79 11.23
N ILE A 68 -17.20 -3.52 11.00
CA ILE A 68 -15.83 -3.02 11.18
C ILE A 68 -15.31 -3.26 12.61
N GLY A 69 -16.20 -3.29 13.61
CA GLY A 69 -15.85 -3.57 15.01
C GLY A 69 -15.89 -5.06 15.42
N ASP A 70 -16.41 -5.94 14.55
CA ASP A 70 -16.52 -7.39 14.80
C ASP A 70 -15.43 -8.20 14.07
N MET A 71 -14.60 -7.54 13.25
CA MET A 71 -13.34 -8.15 12.83
C MET A 71 -12.49 -8.32 14.09
N PRO A 72 -12.15 -9.56 14.50
CA PRO A 72 -11.25 -9.75 15.62
C PRO A 72 -9.91 -9.10 15.24
N ASP A 73 -9.67 -7.95 15.87
CA ASP A 73 -8.39 -7.28 16.05
C ASP A 73 -7.44 -7.39 14.85
N ALA A 74 -7.53 -6.50 13.86
CA ALA A 74 -6.44 -6.18 12.93
C ALA A 74 -5.69 -7.33 12.17
N ALA A 75 -6.07 -8.61 12.28
CA ALA A 75 -5.11 -9.72 12.11
C ALA A 75 -5.28 -10.62 10.87
N ALA A 76 -6.19 -10.32 9.95
CA ALA A 76 -6.17 -10.98 8.65
C ALA A 76 -6.68 -10.07 7.54
N CYS A 77 -5.94 -9.01 7.25
CA CYS A 77 -6.12 -8.34 5.98
C CYS A 77 -5.52 -9.20 4.86
N SER A 78 -6.22 -9.30 3.74
CA SER A 78 -5.74 -9.97 2.51
C SER A 78 -5.40 -8.97 1.40
N ALA A 79 -5.76 -7.70 1.60
CA ALA A 79 -5.42 -6.56 0.76
C ALA A 79 -5.59 -5.26 1.56
N THR A 80 -4.87 -4.20 1.16
CA THR A 80 -4.91 -2.86 1.80
C THR A 80 -6.33 -2.31 1.94
N MET A 81 -7.21 -2.57 0.97
CA MET A 81 -8.61 -2.11 1.01
C MET A 81 -9.45 -2.80 2.11
N ALA A 82 -8.98 -3.90 2.68
CA ALA A 82 -9.63 -4.59 3.79
C ALA A 82 -9.36 -3.93 5.14
N CYS A 83 -8.43 -2.95 5.19
CA CYS A 83 -8.05 -2.30 6.42
C CYS A 83 -8.87 -1.01 6.64
N PRO A 84 -9.43 -0.81 7.86
CA PRO A 84 -10.19 0.39 8.18
C PRO A 84 -9.27 1.63 8.23
N GLY A 85 -9.83 2.82 8.05
CA GLY A 85 -9.13 4.08 8.36
C GLY A 85 -7.97 4.47 7.44
N GLY A 86 -7.75 3.79 6.31
CA GLY A 86 -6.63 4.10 5.40
C GLY A 86 -5.31 3.42 5.77
N GLN A 87 -5.39 2.30 6.47
CA GLN A 87 -4.26 1.43 6.82
C GLN A 87 -3.80 0.59 5.61
N PHE A 88 -2.52 0.22 5.55
CA PHE A 88 -1.94 -0.76 4.61
C PHE A 88 -2.01 -2.18 5.17
N CYS A 89 -2.21 -3.17 4.31
CA CYS A 89 -2.23 -4.56 4.73
C CYS A 89 -0.88 -5.25 4.53
N GLU A 90 -0.22 -5.66 5.62
CA GLU A 90 0.89 -6.61 5.54
C GLU A 90 0.34 -8.04 5.36
N VAL A 91 0.17 -8.45 4.10
CA VAL A 91 -0.46 -9.74 3.72
C VAL A 91 0.25 -10.96 4.33
N SER A 92 1.57 -10.89 4.54
CA SER A 92 2.35 -11.96 5.18
C SER A 92 2.01 -12.17 6.66
N ALA A 93 1.66 -11.08 7.36
CA ALA A 93 1.30 -11.10 8.77
C ALA A 93 -0.23 -11.04 8.98
N GLY A 94 -0.98 -10.66 7.94
CA GLY A 94 -2.40 -10.36 8.04
C GLY A 94 -2.70 -9.06 8.77
N ILE A 95 -1.72 -8.18 8.98
CA ILE A 95 -1.87 -7.03 9.90
C ILE A 95 -2.14 -5.74 9.11
N CYS A 96 -3.17 -5.01 9.54
CA CYS A 96 -3.42 -3.64 9.09
C CYS A 96 -2.55 -2.63 9.83
N HIS A 97 -1.75 -1.89 9.09
CA HIS A 97 -0.82 -0.88 9.60
C HIS A 97 -1.25 0.51 9.17
N ASP A 98 -1.38 1.44 10.10
CA ASP A 98 -1.54 2.86 9.76
C ASP A 98 -0.25 3.39 9.13
N CYS A 99 -0.36 4.24 8.10
CA CYS A 99 0.79 5.04 7.68
C CYS A 99 1.18 5.98 8.84
N GLY A 100 2.20 5.58 9.61
CA GLY A 100 2.69 6.30 10.77
C GLY A 100 2.02 5.97 12.11
N GLY A 101 1.29 4.85 12.24
CA GLY A 101 0.63 4.46 13.50
C GLY A 101 1.35 3.38 14.30
N LEU A 102 2.68 3.44 14.38
CA LEU A 102 3.35 3.01 15.60
C LEU A 102 3.51 4.23 16.52
N PRO A 103 3.33 4.09 17.85
CA PRO A 103 3.35 5.21 18.77
C PRO A 103 4.79 5.67 19.08
N ALA A 104 5.45 6.39 18.17
CA ALA A 104 6.59 7.27 18.45
C ALA A 104 6.96 8.15 17.23
N PRO A 105 7.48 9.38 17.43
CA PRO A 105 8.17 10.10 16.35
C PRO A 105 9.44 9.32 15.95
N GLY A 106 9.46 8.75 14.73
CA GLY A 106 10.62 8.02 14.18
C GLY A 106 10.36 6.63 13.60
N GLU A 107 9.14 6.08 13.65
CA GLU A 107 8.87 4.67 13.29
C GLU A 107 8.03 4.45 12.01
N SER A 108 7.61 5.51 11.29
CA SER A 108 7.03 5.40 9.93
C SER A 108 7.99 4.81 8.89
N ALA A 109 9.26 4.63 9.25
CA ALA A 109 10.34 4.07 8.43
C ALA A 109 10.41 2.53 8.37
N GLU A 110 9.61 1.79 9.16
CA GLU A 110 9.72 0.32 9.17
C GLU A 110 8.99 -0.39 8.01
N LEU A 111 7.89 0.18 7.49
CA LEU A 111 7.23 -0.34 6.29
C LEU A 111 7.82 0.26 5.00
N CYS A 112 8.08 1.57 5.06
CA CYS A 112 8.74 2.32 4.02
C CYS A 112 10.24 2.33 4.29
N THR A 113 10.93 1.30 3.78
CA THR A 113 12.37 1.10 3.98
C THR A 113 13.17 2.35 3.60
N ALA A 114 14.43 2.44 4.05
CA ALA A 114 15.30 3.59 3.80
C ALA A 114 15.31 4.09 2.34
N ALA A 115 15.10 3.20 1.35
CA ALA A 115 15.05 3.54 -0.09
C ALA A 115 13.80 4.32 -0.53
N ALA A 116 12.70 4.26 0.23
CA ALA A 116 11.43 4.89 -0.07
C ALA A 116 10.74 5.30 1.24
N PRO A 117 11.27 6.31 1.97
CA PRO A 117 10.91 6.60 3.35
C PRO A 117 9.58 7.36 3.51
N VAL A 118 8.99 7.86 2.43
CA VAL A 118 7.77 8.69 2.48
C VAL A 118 6.56 7.84 2.08
N CYS A 119 5.55 7.74 2.95
CA CYS A 119 4.25 7.18 2.59
C CYS A 119 3.37 8.28 1.97
N ASP A 120 3.00 8.13 0.71
CA ASP A 120 2.09 9.04 -0.01
C ASP A 120 1.06 8.22 -0.81
N GLY A 121 -0.23 8.49 -0.61
CA GLY A 121 -1.29 7.76 -1.29
C GLY A 121 -1.19 6.24 -1.16
N PHE A 122 -0.77 5.74 0.01
CA PHE A 122 -0.54 4.31 0.31
C PHE A 122 0.61 3.65 -0.49
N VAL A 123 1.50 4.46 -1.07
CA VAL A 123 2.69 4.00 -1.78
C VAL A 123 3.93 4.58 -1.10
N CYS A 124 4.89 3.72 -0.76
CA CYS A 124 6.21 4.18 -0.33
C CYS A 124 6.95 4.79 -1.53
N ARG A 125 7.38 6.04 -1.40
CA ARG A 125 8.18 6.75 -2.39
C ARG A 125 9.44 7.33 -1.77
N ALA A 126 10.38 7.67 -2.65
CA ALA A 126 11.53 8.48 -2.28
C ALA A 126 11.08 9.82 -1.69
N CYS A 127 11.88 10.36 -0.76
CA CYS A 127 11.74 11.76 -0.39
C CYS A 127 12.16 12.65 -1.57
N GLU A 128 11.49 13.78 -1.71
CA GLU A 128 11.77 14.82 -2.70
C GLU A 128 12.29 16.09 -2.03
N VAL A 129 11.87 16.35 -0.79
CA VAL A 129 12.29 17.51 -0.01
C VAL A 129 12.63 17.14 1.42
N ASP A 130 13.53 17.90 2.03
CA ASP A 130 13.99 17.71 3.41
C ASP A 130 12.86 17.62 4.43
N ALA A 131 11.79 18.39 4.24
CA ALA A 131 10.64 18.46 5.14
C ALA A 131 9.85 17.14 5.22
N GLU A 132 10.07 16.21 4.29
CA GLU A 132 9.45 14.88 4.31
C GLU A 132 10.20 13.88 5.20
N CYS A 133 11.38 14.27 5.71
CA CYS A 133 12.21 13.42 6.56
C CYS A 133 12.20 13.90 8.01
N ASP A 134 12.14 12.97 8.97
CA ASP A 134 12.21 13.30 10.40
C ASP A 134 13.52 14.00 10.79
N SER A 135 14.62 13.62 10.13
CA SER A 135 15.91 14.30 10.28
C SER A 135 15.96 15.66 9.58
N GLY A 136 14.96 16.02 8.79
CA GLY A 136 15.00 17.22 7.95
C GLY A 136 16.07 17.16 6.87
N VAL A 137 16.48 15.95 6.44
CA VAL A 137 17.47 15.75 5.37
C VAL A 137 17.03 14.65 4.42
N CYS A 138 16.73 15.04 3.19
CA CYS A 138 16.51 14.14 2.07
C CYS A 138 17.80 14.03 1.23
N LEU A 139 18.28 12.80 1.06
CA LEU A 139 19.50 12.50 0.30
C LEU A 139 19.22 12.44 -1.21
N PRO A 140 20.24 12.65 -2.07
CA PRO A 140 20.07 12.62 -3.53
C PRO A 140 19.59 11.27 -4.09
N ASP A 141 19.73 10.18 -3.34
CA ASP A 141 19.23 8.86 -3.70
C ASP A 141 17.77 8.63 -3.25
N GLY A 142 17.09 9.67 -2.78
CA GLY A 142 15.68 9.62 -2.36
C GLY A 142 15.47 9.09 -0.94
N LYS A 143 16.54 8.92 -0.17
CA LYS A 143 16.48 8.39 1.20
C LYS A 143 16.49 9.49 2.24
N CYS A 144 15.80 9.27 3.35
CA CYS A 144 15.93 10.15 4.51
C CYS A 144 17.21 9.78 5.27
N ALA A 145 18.03 10.79 5.62
CA ALA A 145 19.19 10.54 6.45
C ALA A 145 18.74 10.11 7.85
N ALA A 146 19.41 9.13 8.46
CA ALA A 146 19.18 8.80 9.86
C ALA A 146 19.60 9.98 10.74
N ALA A 147 18.74 10.42 11.66
CA ALA A 147 19.01 11.60 12.51
C ALA A 147 20.35 11.51 13.26
N ALA A 148 20.73 10.31 13.71
CA ALA A 148 22.02 10.06 14.38
C ALA A 148 23.24 10.38 13.50
N THR A 149 23.12 10.41 12.17
CA THR A 149 24.21 10.69 11.23
C THR A 149 24.32 12.16 10.83
N VAL A 150 23.34 12.97 11.21
CA VAL A 150 23.21 14.38 10.84
C VAL A 150 23.80 15.29 11.94
N LEU A 151 24.51 16.31 11.49
CA LEU A 151 25.01 17.45 12.26
C LEU A 151 24.31 18.70 11.72
N TYR A 152 23.70 19.51 12.58
CA TYR A 152 23.04 20.74 12.18
C TYR A 152 23.95 21.93 12.43
N ALA A 153 24.20 22.70 11.38
CA ALA A 153 24.88 23.98 11.46
C ALA A 153 23.88 25.12 11.25
N ALA A 154 24.13 26.26 11.89
CA ALA A 154 23.41 27.51 11.75
C ALA A 154 24.42 28.67 11.56
N PRO A 155 24.02 29.83 11.01
CA PRO A 155 24.92 30.96 10.81
C PRO A 155 25.48 31.57 12.10
N ALA A 156 24.80 31.33 13.23
CA ALA A 156 25.26 31.64 14.57
C ALA A 156 25.00 30.44 15.47
N ASP A 157 25.90 30.16 16.41
CA ASP A 157 25.76 29.09 17.39
C ASP A 157 24.47 29.26 18.20
N GLN A 158 23.64 28.20 18.23
CA GLN A 158 22.40 28.15 19.00
C GLN A 158 22.55 27.42 20.34
N GLY A 159 23.79 27.06 20.74
CA GLY A 159 24.14 26.82 22.13
C GLY A 159 24.14 25.36 22.60
N ASN A 160 24.53 24.40 21.74
CA ASN A 160 24.80 23.03 22.20
C ASN A 160 26.13 22.51 21.63
N ALA A 161 26.85 21.70 22.40
CA ALA A 161 28.08 21.06 21.95
C ALA A 161 27.85 19.98 20.89
N ASP A 162 26.66 19.36 20.82
CA ASP A 162 26.45 18.12 20.06
C ASP A 162 25.86 18.30 18.66
N CYS A 163 25.33 19.50 18.34
CA CYS A 163 24.76 19.86 17.03
C CYS A 163 23.78 18.80 16.45
N ASN A 164 22.97 18.15 17.29
CA ASN A 164 22.20 16.95 16.92
C ASN A 164 20.72 17.20 16.59
N THR A 165 20.25 18.44 16.71
CA THR A 165 18.89 18.84 16.30
C THR A 165 18.91 20.22 15.62
N PRO A 166 17.89 20.56 14.80
CA PRO A 166 17.79 21.88 14.18
C PRO A 166 17.75 23.04 15.18
N VAL A 167 17.12 22.84 16.35
CA VAL A 167 17.00 23.84 17.42
C VAL A 167 18.27 23.99 18.27
N THR A 168 19.18 23.03 18.19
CA THR A 168 20.47 23.04 18.88
C THR A 168 21.62 23.03 17.88
N ALA A 169 21.43 23.66 16.72
CA ALA A 169 22.44 23.74 15.68
C ALA A 169 23.64 24.60 16.14
N CYS A 170 24.84 24.18 15.78
CA CYS A 170 26.07 24.91 16.12
C CYS A 170 26.49 25.83 14.98
N ASP A 171 27.55 26.61 15.15
CA ASP A 171 28.19 27.19 13.98
C ASP A 171 28.83 26.10 13.08
N LEU A 172 29.15 26.48 11.84
CA LEU A 172 29.68 25.54 10.84
C LEU A 172 31.07 24.99 11.18
N ASP A 173 31.95 25.79 11.80
CA ASP A 173 33.28 25.34 12.21
C ASP A 173 33.16 24.24 13.29
N GLN A 174 32.30 24.46 14.26
CA GLN A 174 32.02 23.48 15.32
C GLN A 174 31.38 22.21 14.76
N ALA A 175 30.36 22.33 13.91
CA ALA A 175 29.71 21.17 13.29
C ALA A 175 30.73 20.32 12.50
N LEU A 176 31.62 20.96 11.75
CA LEU A 176 32.69 20.27 11.01
C LEU A 176 33.72 19.60 11.94
N GLY A 177 34.02 20.20 13.09
CA GLY A 177 34.89 19.60 14.11
C GLY A 177 34.32 18.33 14.76
N LEU A 178 33.01 18.12 14.67
CA LEU A 178 32.32 16.93 15.20
C LEU A 178 32.07 15.84 14.15
N VAL A 179 32.51 16.05 12.91
CA VAL A 179 32.35 15.05 11.85
C VAL A 179 33.13 13.80 12.20
N THR A 180 32.44 12.66 12.15
CA THR A 180 33.01 11.32 12.37
C THR A 180 32.53 10.36 11.29
N THR A 181 33.04 9.13 11.27
CA THR A 181 32.54 8.08 10.36
C THR A 181 31.06 7.75 10.56
N ASN A 182 30.51 8.06 11.73
CA ASN A 182 29.11 7.79 12.07
C ASN A 182 28.24 9.06 11.99
N ARG A 183 28.85 10.24 11.89
CA ARG A 183 28.19 11.56 11.80
C ARG A 183 28.89 12.38 10.73
N PHE A 184 28.46 12.21 9.49
CA PHE A 184 29.17 12.75 8.32
C PHE A 184 28.30 13.62 7.42
N ILE A 185 27.03 13.81 7.77
CA ILE A 185 26.11 14.67 7.03
C ILE A 185 25.98 15.99 7.80
N VAL A 186 26.39 17.10 7.19
CA VAL A 186 26.22 18.44 7.79
C VAL A 186 25.07 19.15 7.08
N LYS A 187 23.97 19.39 7.82
CA LYS A 187 22.82 20.14 7.36
C LYS A 187 22.98 21.61 7.74
N LEU A 188 23.05 22.47 6.73
CA LEU A 188 22.98 23.92 6.92
C LEU A 188 21.51 24.32 7.14
N THR A 189 21.26 25.04 8.22
CA THR A 189 19.93 25.56 8.60
C THR A 189 19.89 27.10 8.54
N GLY A 190 18.71 27.70 8.52
CA GLY A 190 18.57 29.16 8.42
C GLY A 190 18.89 29.72 7.02
N THR A 191 18.74 31.04 6.89
CA THR A 191 18.83 31.76 5.60
C THR A 191 19.96 32.78 5.54
N ALA A 192 20.71 32.96 6.64
CA ALA A 192 21.82 33.90 6.68
C ALA A 192 23.13 33.26 6.16
N GLU A 193 24.11 34.13 5.90
CA GLU A 193 25.40 33.75 5.33
C GLU A 193 26.28 33.01 6.34
N TYR A 194 26.90 31.93 5.87
CA TYR A 194 27.92 31.18 6.61
C TYR A 194 29.30 31.72 6.26
N ASN A 195 29.83 32.62 7.08
CA ASN A 195 31.15 33.19 6.84
C ASN A 195 32.22 32.35 7.54
N ARG A 196 33.20 31.85 6.78
CA ARG A 196 34.37 31.14 7.30
C ARG A 196 35.65 31.76 6.79
N THR A 197 36.64 31.83 7.67
CA THR A 197 37.99 32.33 7.35
C THR A 197 38.94 31.22 6.88
N GLN A 198 38.55 29.96 7.04
CA GLN A 198 39.35 28.80 6.68
C GLN A 198 38.74 28.04 5.50
N SER A 199 39.59 27.47 4.65
CA SER A 199 39.16 26.61 3.54
C SER A 199 38.73 25.24 4.03
N ILE A 200 37.66 24.69 3.45
CA ILE A 200 37.27 23.28 3.63
C ILE A 200 38.16 22.44 2.71
N ILE A 201 38.91 21.51 3.29
CA ILE A 201 39.65 20.49 2.54
C ILE A 201 38.85 19.20 2.64
N LEU A 202 38.29 18.76 1.51
CA LEU A 202 37.68 17.44 1.37
C LEU A 202 38.78 16.49 0.89
N ASN A 203 39.19 15.57 1.76
CA ASN A 203 40.17 14.53 1.41
C ASN A 203 39.50 13.34 0.73
#